data_AF-A0A372FBM1-F1
#
_entry.id   AF-A0A372FBM1-F1
#
_cell.length_a   1.000
_cell.length_b   1.000
_cell.length_c   1.000
_cell.angle_alpha   90.00
_cell.angle_beta   90.00
_cell.angle_gamma   90.00
#
_symmetry.space_group_name_H-M   'P 1'
#
loop_
_entity.id
_entity.type
_entity.pdbx_description
1 polymer ?
#
loop_
_entity_poly.entity_id
_entity_poly.type
_entity_poly.pdbx_seq_one_letter_code
_entity_poly.pdbx_strand_id
1 'polypeptide(L)'
;MLPNTPLLKNHIRNSGIDRSASYNTRNFIIKYHTKHYKEEKDIDKFLEYTTSYNATMIHEWCHWIQNHCTSFGTFLHALKFSQEMTTFTNLRELPQEIKGEIINRRKNNQPIFIQNSKTKQPIKQTYSRYNSDINLFCQFWFDFQWVITAFEDSRTTHINGMPDSEVFGYAIGDIFLFYKSEFGERKVPTLDEARSWFNFEENSIVRLKIGPDELTSNSIMECAATISELQFLIGSFFSILRNNSLPEMIKDRLDILQNLTYGVPFNTFLYILGYFPNQIEELLSTVNILCFIALNPPLPPYYINPPNSKNTWEWHEINPPSRFILAAKTIKKIGLVKAHPNQKEIKEFILKVSDESKLITIIDEQNLNLKQMIDIDFANPTTKYTENNFLHQDFLFWVQNKFSAARDKYLPFISNTGTCFTGDLSRDSAEIIIPQYRGLEFTNSPLAWSIENKITFRNNSDFGNHFLRQVGVCYCLFDFIAGVGKYDLSEFPPELSKSKNFSEFISNGIINGIYMENQK
;
A
#
# COMPACT_ATOMS: atom_id res chain seq x y z
N MET A 1 -9.59 -17.44 13.31
CA MET A 1 -10.80 -17.11 12.50
C MET A 1 -11.16 -15.67 12.77
N LEU A 2 -11.22 -14.86 11.72
CA LEU A 2 -11.55 -13.44 11.83
C LEU A 2 -13.08 -13.22 11.87
N PRO A 3 -13.58 -12.31 12.73
CA PRO A 3 -14.98 -11.90 12.69
C PRO A 3 -15.36 -11.32 11.32
N ASN A 4 -16.54 -11.67 10.82
CA ASN A 4 -17.03 -11.25 9.51
C ASN A 4 -17.51 -9.78 9.51
N THR A 5 -16.57 -8.83 9.50
CA THR A 5 -16.86 -7.39 9.36
C THR A 5 -16.03 -6.77 8.22
N PRO A 6 -16.52 -5.74 7.50
CA PRO A 6 -15.77 -5.16 6.38
C PRO A 6 -14.41 -4.59 6.78
N LEU A 7 -14.32 -3.93 7.94
CA LEU A 7 -13.08 -3.36 8.45
C LEU A 7 -12.00 -4.44 8.67
N LEU A 8 -12.40 -5.60 9.20
CA LEU A 8 -11.49 -6.72 9.46
C LEU A 8 -11.20 -7.54 8.19
N LYS A 9 -12.12 -7.58 7.22
CA LYS A 9 -11.93 -8.23 5.92
C LYS A 9 -11.03 -7.42 4.98
N ASN A 10 -11.03 -6.09 5.06
CA ASN A 10 -10.19 -5.29 4.17
C ASN A 10 -8.69 -5.50 4.42
N HIS A 11 -8.29 -5.87 5.65
CA HIS A 11 -6.90 -6.24 5.90
C HIS A 11 -6.48 -7.53 5.17
N ILE A 12 -7.42 -8.47 4.95
CA ILE A 12 -7.18 -9.69 4.16
C ILE A 12 -6.88 -9.34 2.70
N ARG A 13 -7.52 -8.28 2.18
CA ARG A 13 -7.24 -7.72 0.87
C ARG A 13 -5.80 -7.18 0.79
N ASN A 14 -5.31 -6.61 1.88
CA ASN A 14 -4.00 -5.96 1.96
C ASN A 14 -2.81 -6.93 2.14
N SER A 15 -3.06 -8.21 2.47
CA SER A 15 -2.02 -9.23 2.39
C SER A 15 -1.71 -9.67 0.96
N GLY A 16 -2.48 -9.19 -0.02
CA GLY A 16 -2.37 -9.57 -1.41
C GLY A 16 -2.73 -11.02 -1.69
N ILE A 17 -3.52 -11.63 -0.80
CA ILE A 17 -3.95 -13.03 -0.88
C ILE A 17 -5.39 -13.16 -1.42
N ASP A 18 -6.25 -12.18 -1.18
CA ASP A 18 -7.62 -12.16 -1.69
C ASP A 18 -7.67 -12.05 -3.22
N ARG A 19 -8.67 -12.70 -3.83
CA ARG A 19 -9.03 -12.55 -5.25
C ARG A 19 -9.43 -11.11 -5.62
N SER A 20 -9.87 -10.32 -4.65
CA SER A 20 -10.27 -8.91 -4.82
C SER A 20 -9.16 -7.89 -4.50
N ALA A 21 -7.97 -8.35 -4.11
CA ALA A 21 -6.84 -7.49 -3.84
C ALA A 21 -6.32 -6.80 -5.10
N SER A 22 -5.95 -5.52 -4.96
CA SER A 22 -5.27 -4.75 -5.99
C SER A 22 -3.94 -5.36 -6.38
N TYR A 23 -3.30 -6.06 -5.45
CA TYR A 23 -2.14 -6.89 -5.71
C TYR A 23 -2.49 -8.35 -5.40
N ASN A 24 -2.60 -9.23 -6.39
CA ASN A 24 -2.92 -10.64 -6.15
C ASN A 24 -1.67 -11.53 -6.30
N THR A 25 -0.94 -11.65 -5.19
CA THR A 25 0.26 -12.49 -5.13
C THR A 25 -0.04 -13.95 -5.51
N ARG A 26 -1.21 -14.47 -5.14
CA ARG A 26 -1.60 -15.85 -5.46
C ARG A 26 -1.70 -16.06 -6.97
N ASN A 27 -2.31 -15.14 -7.71
CA ASN A 27 -2.38 -15.21 -9.17
C ASN A 27 -0.99 -15.06 -9.79
N PHE A 28 -0.16 -14.15 -9.28
CA PHE A 28 1.22 -14.01 -9.72
C PHE A 28 2.03 -15.30 -9.52
N ILE A 29 1.98 -15.90 -8.31
CA ILE A 29 2.66 -17.15 -7.96
C ILE A 29 2.14 -18.33 -8.80
N ILE A 30 0.83 -18.49 -8.92
CA ILE A 30 0.23 -19.58 -9.72
C ILE A 30 0.67 -19.45 -11.18
N LYS A 31 0.57 -18.25 -11.77
CA LYS A 31 0.97 -17.99 -13.16
C LYS A 31 2.48 -18.15 -13.38
N TYR A 32 3.29 -17.72 -12.40
CA TYR A 32 4.75 -17.85 -12.42
C TYR A 32 5.20 -19.30 -12.30
N HIS A 33 4.55 -20.12 -11.46
CA HIS A 33 4.86 -21.54 -11.31
C HIS A 33 4.30 -22.41 -12.43
N THR A 34 3.26 -21.97 -13.15
CA THR A 34 2.81 -22.65 -14.38
C THR A 34 3.79 -22.55 -15.56
N LYS A 35 5.00 -22.00 -15.39
CA LYS A 35 6.10 -22.00 -16.39
C LYS A 35 6.59 -23.40 -16.83
N HIS A 36 5.96 -24.48 -16.36
CA HIS A 36 6.26 -25.85 -16.77
C HIS A 36 5.41 -26.36 -17.96
N TYR A 37 4.91 -25.50 -18.84
CA TYR A 37 4.30 -25.96 -20.10
C TYR A 37 5.32 -25.96 -21.25
N LYS A 38 6.13 -27.01 -21.29
CA LYS A 38 7.02 -27.38 -22.41
C LYS A 38 6.26 -28.02 -23.60
N GLU A 39 4.93 -27.94 -23.66
CA GLU A 39 4.12 -28.83 -24.53
C GLU A 39 3.03 -28.13 -25.38
N GLU A 40 2.90 -26.81 -25.36
CA GLU A 40 1.88 -26.13 -26.17
C GLU A 40 2.38 -25.95 -27.62
N LYS A 41 1.92 -26.82 -28.53
CA LYS A 41 2.30 -26.83 -29.94
C LYS A 41 1.62 -25.73 -30.78
N ASP A 42 0.63 -25.06 -30.21
CA ASP A 42 -0.14 -23.99 -30.84
C ASP A 42 0.49 -22.63 -30.51
N ILE A 43 1.19 -22.06 -31.49
CA ILE A 43 1.93 -20.81 -31.33
C ILE A 43 1.02 -19.62 -31.02
N ASP A 44 -0.22 -19.62 -31.53
CA ASP A 44 -1.16 -18.52 -31.33
C ASP A 44 -1.66 -18.51 -29.89
N LYS A 45 -2.01 -19.69 -29.33
CA LYS A 45 -2.39 -19.82 -27.93
C LYS A 45 -1.24 -19.50 -26.97
N PHE A 46 -0.03 -19.94 -27.30
CA PHE A 46 1.16 -19.61 -26.53
C PHE A 46 1.40 -18.09 -26.48
N LEU A 47 1.27 -17.42 -27.62
CA LEU A 47 1.41 -15.97 -27.74
C LEU A 47 0.31 -15.21 -27.01
N GLU A 48 -0.95 -15.66 -27.09
CA GLU A 48 -2.09 -15.09 -26.34
C GLU A 48 -1.85 -15.21 -24.82
N TYR A 49 -1.49 -16.41 -24.35
CA TYR A 49 -1.18 -16.66 -22.94
C TYR A 49 -0.03 -15.78 -22.45
N THR A 50 1.06 -15.69 -23.23
CA THR A 50 2.23 -14.87 -22.88
C THR A 50 1.88 -13.39 -22.83
N THR A 51 1.04 -12.91 -23.76
CA THR A 51 0.58 -11.52 -23.78
C THR A 51 -0.32 -11.20 -22.59
N SER A 52 -1.26 -12.09 -22.27
CA SER A 52 -2.14 -11.97 -21.09
C SER A 52 -1.33 -12.02 -19.79
N TYR A 53 -0.30 -12.87 -19.73
CA TYR A 53 0.66 -12.90 -18.64
C TYR A 53 1.40 -11.57 -18.50
N ASN A 54 1.97 -11.03 -19.58
CA ASN A 54 2.72 -9.77 -19.54
C ASN A 54 1.82 -8.57 -19.19
N ALA A 55 0.58 -8.51 -19.69
CA ALA A 55 -0.38 -7.50 -19.27
C ALA A 55 -0.66 -7.60 -17.76
N THR A 56 -0.88 -8.82 -17.25
CA THR A 56 -1.03 -9.04 -15.79
C THR A 56 0.23 -8.56 -15.05
N MET A 57 1.43 -8.87 -15.52
CA MET A 57 2.68 -8.40 -14.91
C MET A 57 2.76 -6.88 -14.80
N ILE A 58 2.35 -6.17 -15.86
CA ILE A 58 2.34 -4.71 -15.90
C ILE A 58 1.33 -4.13 -14.92
N HIS A 59 0.14 -4.74 -14.83
CA HIS A 59 -0.87 -4.36 -13.85
C HIS A 59 -0.29 -4.39 -12.43
N GLU A 60 0.29 -5.53 -12.03
CA GLU A 60 0.87 -5.72 -10.71
C GLU A 60 2.07 -4.78 -10.47
N TRP A 61 2.89 -4.50 -11.49
CA TRP A 61 3.97 -3.51 -11.38
C TRP A 61 3.45 -2.10 -11.16
N CYS A 62 2.34 -1.74 -11.80
CA CYS A 62 1.73 -0.42 -11.63
C CYS A 62 1.26 -0.23 -10.18
N HIS A 63 0.56 -1.21 -9.61
CA HIS A 63 0.13 -1.18 -8.20
C HIS A 63 1.28 -1.02 -7.23
N TRP A 64 2.43 -1.64 -7.50
CA TRP A 64 3.57 -1.45 -6.63
C TRP A 64 4.21 -0.08 -6.72
N ILE A 65 4.39 0.43 -7.94
CA ILE A 65 4.90 1.79 -8.11
C ILE A 65 3.97 2.74 -7.38
N GLN A 66 2.66 2.54 -7.49
CA GLN A 66 1.69 3.35 -6.76
C GLN A 66 1.88 3.22 -5.24
N ASN A 67 2.06 2.02 -4.70
CA ASN A 67 2.23 1.80 -3.27
C ASN A 67 3.60 2.25 -2.71
N HIS A 68 4.67 2.30 -3.50
CA HIS A 68 6.03 2.57 -3.00
C HIS A 68 6.67 3.85 -3.54
N CYS A 69 6.20 4.37 -4.67
CA CYS A 69 6.81 5.52 -5.35
C CYS A 69 5.88 6.73 -5.41
N THR A 70 4.63 6.61 -4.95
CA THR A 70 3.76 7.76 -4.74
C THR A 70 3.78 8.17 -3.27
N SER A 71 3.53 9.45 -2.99
CA SER A 71 3.46 9.91 -1.61
C SER A 71 2.29 9.28 -0.86
N PHE A 72 1.15 9.04 -1.52
CA PHE A 72 0.01 8.38 -0.89
C PHE A 72 0.29 6.91 -0.54
N GLY A 73 0.89 6.15 -1.46
CA GLY A 73 1.25 4.76 -1.19
C GLY A 73 2.25 4.65 -0.03
N THR A 74 3.26 5.52 -0.04
CA THR A 74 4.24 5.60 1.06
C THR A 74 3.58 5.98 2.38
N PHE A 75 2.67 6.94 2.36
CA PHE A 75 1.90 7.34 3.53
C PHE A 75 1.10 6.16 4.11
N LEU A 76 0.42 5.37 3.26
CA LEU A 76 -0.29 4.17 3.70
C LEU A 76 0.65 3.15 4.33
N HIS A 77 1.86 2.96 3.77
CA HIS A 77 2.87 2.09 4.38
C HIS A 77 3.37 2.63 5.72
N ALA A 78 3.59 3.94 5.84
CA ALA A 78 4.02 4.57 7.08
C ALA A 78 2.95 4.44 8.19
N LEU A 79 1.66 4.58 7.83
CA LEU A 79 0.54 4.29 8.74
C LEU A 79 0.53 2.82 9.18
N LYS A 80 0.64 1.88 8.24
CA LYS A 80 0.66 0.44 8.52
C LYS A 80 1.85 0.08 9.43
N PHE A 81 3.04 0.59 9.12
CA PHE A 81 4.24 0.41 9.94
C PHE A 81 4.07 1.00 11.35
N SER A 82 3.54 2.22 11.46
CA SER A 82 3.28 2.85 12.77
C SER A 82 2.26 2.05 13.58
N GLN A 83 1.20 1.53 12.96
CA GLN A 83 0.25 0.62 13.60
C GLN A 83 0.94 -0.65 14.13
N GLU A 84 1.77 -1.30 13.31
CA GLU A 84 2.52 -2.49 13.69
C GLU A 84 3.47 -2.21 14.86
N MET A 85 4.32 -1.19 14.75
CA MET A 85 5.30 -0.83 15.78
C MET A 85 4.63 -0.42 17.09
N THR A 86 3.56 0.39 17.02
CA THR A 86 2.76 0.73 18.19
C THR A 86 2.18 -0.53 18.83
N THR A 87 1.69 -1.45 18.01
CA THR A 87 1.11 -2.72 18.50
C THR A 87 2.13 -3.54 19.25
N PHE A 88 3.31 -3.72 18.67
CA PHE A 88 4.35 -4.52 19.28
C PHE A 88 4.94 -3.92 20.54
N THR A 89 5.26 -2.63 20.52
CA THR A 89 5.80 -1.93 21.69
C THR A 89 4.83 -2.04 22.85
N ASN A 90 3.55 -1.74 22.63
CA ASN A 90 2.54 -1.86 23.69
C ASN A 90 2.37 -3.30 24.17
N LEU A 91 2.27 -4.29 23.27
CA LEU A 91 2.13 -5.70 23.66
C LEU A 91 3.34 -6.21 24.47
N ARG A 92 4.55 -5.75 24.15
CA ARG A 92 5.78 -6.10 24.89
C ARG A 92 5.84 -5.47 26.26
N GLU A 93 5.37 -4.23 26.41
CA GLU A 93 5.38 -3.53 27.68
C GLU A 93 4.30 -4.05 28.66
N LEU A 94 3.34 -4.85 28.17
CA LEU A 94 2.34 -5.48 29.04
C LEU A 94 2.99 -6.47 30.04
N PRO A 95 2.49 -6.53 31.29
CA PRO A 95 2.91 -7.53 32.26
C PRO A 95 2.75 -8.97 31.74
N GLN A 96 3.67 -9.87 32.12
CA GLN A 96 3.66 -11.27 31.67
C GLN A 96 2.35 -12.01 31.98
N GLU A 97 1.73 -11.69 33.11
CA GLU A 97 0.42 -12.22 33.49
C GLU A 97 -0.67 -11.86 32.46
N ILE A 98 -0.66 -10.62 31.95
CA ILE A 98 -1.61 -10.12 30.96
C ILE A 98 -1.34 -10.70 29.59
N LYS A 99 -0.07 -10.82 29.18
CA LYS A 99 0.32 -11.53 27.97
C LYS A 99 -0.20 -12.98 27.98
N GLY A 100 -0.07 -13.67 29.12
CA GLY A 100 -0.61 -15.00 29.34
C GLY A 100 -2.13 -15.07 29.26
N GLU A 101 -2.83 -14.11 29.85
CA GLU A 101 -4.29 -14.00 29.76
C GLU A 101 -4.75 -13.83 28.31
N ILE A 102 -4.13 -12.91 27.57
CA ILE A 102 -4.39 -12.65 26.15
C ILE A 102 -4.25 -13.93 25.31
N ILE A 103 -3.15 -14.67 25.49
CA ILE A 103 -2.88 -15.91 24.75
C ILE A 103 -3.90 -16.99 25.12
N ASN A 104 -4.25 -17.11 26.41
CA ASN A 104 -5.23 -18.08 26.88
C ASN A 104 -6.64 -17.78 26.36
N ARG A 105 -7.03 -16.50 26.31
CA ARG A 105 -8.31 -16.08 25.71
C ARG A 105 -8.42 -16.53 24.27
N ARG A 106 -7.39 -16.26 23.45
CA ARG A 106 -7.38 -16.69 22.05
C ARG A 106 -7.52 -18.21 21.92
N LYS A 107 -6.77 -18.99 22.72
CA LYS A 107 -6.88 -20.47 22.77
C LYS A 107 -8.29 -20.93 23.14
N ASN A 108 -8.99 -20.18 23.98
CA ASN A 108 -10.37 -20.43 24.40
C ASN A 108 -11.42 -19.77 23.50
N ASN A 109 -11.06 -19.40 22.27
CA ASN A 109 -11.92 -18.75 21.27
C ASN A 109 -12.51 -17.39 21.70
N GLN A 110 -11.77 -16.61 22.49
CA GLN A 110 -12.12 -15.25 22.87
C GLN A 110 -11.10 -14.26 22.28
N PRO A 111 -11.53 -13.27 21.48
CA PRO A 111 -10.60 -12.33 20.87
C PRO A 111 -10.10 -11.31 21.90
N ILE A 112 -8.94 -10.69 21.60
CA ILE A 112 -8.43 -9.55 22.36
C ILE A 112 -9.31 -8.34 22.09
N PHE A 113 -9.61 -8.08 20.81
CA PHE A 113 -10.51 -7.01 20.39
C PHE A 113 -11.96 -7.49 20.32
N ILE A 114 -12.88 -6.76 20.96
CA ILE A 114 -14.33 -7.01 20.86
C ILE A 114 -15.01 -5.74 20.33
N GLN A 115 -15.72 -5.88 19.23
CA GLN A 115 -16.45 -4.78 18.61
C GLN A 115 -17.91 -4.78 19.08
N ASN A 116 -18.44 -3.59 19.38
CA ASN A 116 -19.85 -3.41 19.66
C ASN A 116 -20.67 -3.69 18.39
N SER A 117 -21.63 -4.60 18.48
CA SER A 117 -22.43 -5.00 17.32
C SER A 117 -23.28 -3.86 16.75
N LYS A 118 -23.66 -2.87 17.57
CA LYS A 118 -24.45 -1.69 17.18
C LYS A 118 -23.57 -0.53 16.74
N THR A 119 -22.64 -0.08 17.58
CA THR A 119 -21.84 1.12 17.30
C THR A 119 -20.65 0.83 16.39
N LYS A 120 -20.27 -0.44 16.21
CA LYS A 120 -19.08 -0.86 15.48
C LYS A 120 -17.77 -0.32 16.07
N GLN A 121 -17.82 0.21 17.29
CA GLN A 121 -16.66 0.72 18.03
C GLN A 121 -16.09 -0.34 18.99
N PRO A 122 -14.84 -0.19 19.45
CA PRO A 122 -14.25 -1.07 20.45
C PRO A 122 -15.06 -1.07 21.76
N ILE A 123 -15.29 -2.23 22.36
CA ILE A 123 -15.92 -2.34 23.69
C ILE A 123 -14.84 -2.24 24.76
N LYS A 124 -15.01 -1.29 25.71
CA LYS A 124 -14.18 -1.23 26.92
C LYS A 124 -14.37 -2.50 27.74
N GLN A 125 -13.30 -3.25 27.93
CA GLN A 125 -13.26 -4.46 28.73
C GLN A 125 -13.05 -4.10 30.19
N THR A 126 -13.75 -4.83 31.07
CA THR A 126 -13.82 -4.52 32.51
C THR A 126 -13.22 -5.60 33.41
N TYR A 127 -12.50 -6.57 32.85
CA TYR A 127 -12.18 -7.82 33.55
C TYR A 127 -10.76 -7.92 34.13
N SER A 128 -9.84 -6.98 33.84
CA SER A 128 -8.46 -7.00 34.37
C SER A 128 -8.09 -5.74 35.18
N ARG A 129 -7.14 -5.86 36.11
CA ARG A 129 -6.59 -4.70 36.84
C ARG A 129 -5.85 -3.70 35.94
N TYR A 130 -5.57 -4.07 34.69
CA TYR A 130 -4.92 -3.26 33.65
C TYR A 130 -5.89 -2.97 32.48
N ASN A 131 -7.20 -2.89 32.76
CA ASN A 131 -8.22 -2.63 31.74
C ASN A 131 -7.94 -1.35 30.95
N SER A 132 -7.36 -0.32 31.56
CA SER A 132 -7.02 0.92 30.86
C SER A 132 -6.08 0.68 29.68
N ASP A 133 -5.03 -0.11 29.89
CA ASP A 133 -3.92 -0.24 28.95
C ASP A 133 -4.31 -1.14 27.79
N ILE A 134 -4.99 -2.25 28.06
CA ILE A 134 -5.52 -3.14 27.02
C ILE A 134 -6.60 -2.43 26.19
N ASN A 135 -7.48 -1.66 26.83
CA ASN A 135 -8.52 -0.93 26.11
C ASN A 135 -7.93 0.19 25.25
N LEU A 136 -6.94 0.93 25.78
CA LEU A 136 -6.24 1.96 25.04
C LEU A 136 -5.49 1.37 23.84
N PHE A 137 -4.78 0.26 24.05
CA PHE A 137 -4.15 -0.50 22.99
C PHE A 137 -5.15 -0.92 21.89
N CYS A 138 -6.28 -1.52 22.28
CA CYS A 138 -7.32 -1.93 21.33
C CYS A 138 -7.90 -0.73 20.55
N GLN A 139 -8.03 0.42 21.21
CA GLN A 139 -8.51 1.65 20.59
C GLN A 139 -7.50 2.16 19.56
N PHE A 140 -6.22 2.29 19.92
CA PHE A 140 -5.18 2.72 18.97
C PHE A 140 -5.13 1.81 17.75
N TRP A 141 -5.09 0.50 17.96
CA TRP A 141 -5.05 -0.45 16.85
C TRP A 141 -6.26 -0.28 15.91
N PHE A 142 -7.45 -0.08 16.47
CA PHE A 142 -8.69 0.13 15.72
C PHE A 142 -8.67 1.45 14.95
N ASP A 143 -8.23 2.54 15.58
CA ASP A 143 -8.15 3.87 15.00
C ASP A 143 -7.24 3.90 13.78
N PHE A 144 -6.05 3.30 13.87
CA PHE A 144 -5.16 3.10 12.73
C PHE A 144 -5.85 2.32 11.60
N GLN A 145 -6.47 1.18 11.93
CA GLN A 145 -7.16 0.36 10.93
C GLN A 145 -8.29 1.14 10.25
N TRP A 146 -9.03 1.94 11.02
CA TRP A 146 -10.14 2.74 10.52
C TRP A 146 -9.66 3.85 9.58
N VAL A 147 -8.58 4.55 9.93
CA VAL A 147 -7.95 5.59 9.11
C VAL A 147 -7.35 5.01 7.83
N ILE A 148 -6.56 3.94 7.92
CA ILE A 148 -5.97 3.25 6.75
C ILE A 148 -7.08 2.87 5.77
N THR A 149 -8.12 2.22 6.29
CA THR A 149 -9.24 1.71 5.50
C THR A 149 -10.06 2.84 4.88
N ALA A 150 -10.25 3.97 5.59
CA ALA A 150 -10.93 5.15 5.07
C ALA A 150 -10.18 5.82 3.91
N PHE A 151 -8.85 5.90 3.98
CA PHE A 151 -8.02 6.43 2.89
C PHE A 151 -7.94 5.49 1.70
N GLU A 152 -7.76 4.19 1.94
CA GLU A 152 -7.52 3.20 0.89
C GLU A 152 -8.82 2.86 0.12
N ASP A 153 -9.87 2.47 0.84
CA ASP A 153 -11.15 2.08 0.26
C ASP A 153 -12.33 2.52 1.13
N SER A 154 -12.76 3.77 0.93
CA SER A 154 -13.82 4.39 1.72
C SER A 154 -15.17 3.68 1.64
N ARG A 155 -15.42 2.76 0.69
CA ARG A 155 -16.64 1.94 0.62
C ARG A 155 -16.84 1.09 1.88
N THR A 156 -15.75 0.66 2.49
CA THR A 156 -15.76 -0.14 3.73
C THR A 156 -16.28 0.64 4.94
N THR A 157 -16.27 1.97 4.89
CA THR A 157 -16.75 2.88 5.94
C THR A 157 -18.27 3.05 5.94
N HIS A 158 -19.01 2.41 5.02
CA HIS A 158 -20.48 2.43 5.04
C HIS A 158 -21.06 1.87 6.33
N ILE A 159 -20.39 0.89 6.94
CA ILE A 159 -20.85 0.23 8.16
C ILE A 159 -20.34 0.92 9.42
N ASN A 160 -19.08 1.36 9.42
CA ASN A 160 -18.41 1.93 10.60
C ASN A 160 -18.51 3.47 10.68
N GLY A 161 -18.91 4.15 9.61
CA GLY A 161 -18.77 5.59 9.48
C GLY A 161 -17.35 6.00 9.06
N MET A 162 -17.17 7.28 8.72
CA MET A 162 -15.84 7.87 8.55
C MET A 162 -15.21 8.11 9.92
N PRO A 163 -13.87 7.99 10.07
CA PRO A 163 -13.19 8.38 11.30
C PRO A 163 -13.45 9.86 11.62
N ASP A 164 -13.55 10.17 12.91
CA ASP A 164 -13.60 11.55 13.37
C ASP A 164 -12.26 12.24 13.06
N SER A 165 -12.30 13.56 12.93
CA SER A 165 -11.11 14.36 12.61
C SER A 165 -9.94 14.12 13.58
N GLU A 166 -10.24 14.04 14.88
CA GLU A 166 -9.25 13.80 15.92
C GLU A 166 -8.53 12.44 15.74
N VAL A 167 -9.26 11.42 15.26
CA VAL A 167 -8.71 10.09 15.00
C VAL A 167 -7.71 10.11 13.85
N PHE A 168 -7.98 10.91 12.79
CA PHE A 168 -6.99 11.15 11.74
C PHE A 168 -5.74 11.85 12.29
N GLY A 169 -5.94 12.90 13.10
CA GLY A 169 -4.87 13.59 13.81
C GLY A 169 -3.96 12.62 14.56
N TYR A 170 -4.54 11.76 15.39
CA TYR A 170 -3.80 10.75 16.16
C TYR A 170 -3.07 9.75 15.27
N ALA A 171 -3.75 9.04 14.38
CA ALA A 171 -3.14 7.98 13.57
C ALA A 171 -2.02 8.52 12.65
N ILE A 172 -2.22 9.68 12.02
CA ILE A 172 -1.21 10.29 11.14
C ILE A 172 -0.07 10.88 11.95
N GLY A 173 -0.37 11.58 13.05
CA GLY A 173 0.64 12.16 13.95
C GLY A 173 1.56 11.10 14.55
N ASP A 174 1.04 9.91 14.82
CA ASP A 174 1.79 8.80 15.40
C ASP A 174 2.76 8.16 14.39
N ILE A 175 2.69 8.48 13.09
CA ILE A 175 3.77 8.17 12.15
C ILE A 175 5.07 8.81 12.64
N PHE A 176 5.03 10.04 13.17
CA PHE A 176 6.26 10.76 13.56
C PHE A 176 6.95 10.19 14.80
N LEU A 177 6.26 9.39 15.63
CA LEU A 177 6.85 8.74 16.80
C LEU A 177 7.99 7.78 16.42
N PHE A 178 7.80 7.05 15.33
CA PHE A 178 8.74 5.99 14.93
C PHE A 178 9.76 6.44 13.90
N TYR A 179 9.64 7.65 13.35
CA TYR A 179 10.51 8.16 12.29
C TYR A 179 11.41 9.32 12.74
N LYS A 180 11.42 9.65 14.05
CA LYS A 180 12.10 10.84 14.60
C LYS A 180 13.60 10.91 14.33
N SER A 181 14.31 9.78 14.24
CA SER A 181 15.76 9.74 13.90
C SER A 181 16.02 9.99 12.42
N GLU A 182 15.05 9.68 11.55
CA GLU A 182 15.21 9.62 10.10
C GLU A 182 14.98 10.95 9.39
N PHE A 183 14.35 11.91 10.08
CA PHE A 183 14.08 13.23 9.52
C PHE A 183 15.30 14.15 9.48
N GLY A 184 16.48 13.69 9.89
CA GLY A 184 17.74 14.43 9.85
C GLY A 184 17.71 15.72 10.69
N GLU A 185 18.38 16.78 10.21
CA GLU A 185 18.46 18.09 10.91
C GLU A 185 17.16 18.91 10.85
N ARG A 186 16.08 18.42 10.21
CA ARG A 186 14.80 19.13 10.22
C ARG A 186 14.21 19.09 11.62
N LYS A 187 13.61 20.21 12.04
CA LYS A 187 12.82 20.27 13.28
C LYS A 187 11.67 19.27 13.17
N VAL A 188 11.83 18.11 13.81
CA VAL A 188 10.73 17.15 13.94
C VAL A 188 9.62 17.84 14.74
N PRO A 189 8.37 17.88 14.22
CA PRO A 189 7.28 18.48 14.96
C PRO A 189 7.11 17.79 16.30
N THR A 190 6.61 18.54 17.29
CA THR A 190 6.09 17.85 18.47
C THR A 190 4.89 16.98 18.08
N LEU A 191 4.59 15.95 18.86
CA LEU A 191 3.48 15.06 18.55
C LEU A 191 2.15 15.85 18.47
N ASP A 192 1.96 16.80 19.38
CA ASP A 192 0.77 17.66 19.40
C ASP A 192 0.70 18.57 18.16
N GLU A 193 1.85 19.10 17.73
CA GLU A 193 1.96 19.89 16.49
C GLU A 193 1.59 19.03 15.27
N ALA A 194 2.16 17.82 15.15
CA ALA A 194 1.87 16.90 14.06
C ALA A 194 0.39 16.49 14.02
N ARG A 195 -0.20 16.15 15.18
CA ARG A 195 -1.62 15.79 15.28
C ARG A 195 -2.54 16.96 14.90
N SER A 196 -2.16 18.19 15.27
CA SER A 196 -2.95 19.39 14.95
C SER A 196 -3.04 19.69 13.45
N TRP A 197 -2.02 19.30 12.68
CA TRP A 197 -2.00 19.52 11.22
C TRP A 197 -2.98 18.66 10.42
N PHE A 198 -3.50 17.58 11.02
CA PHE A 198 -4.47 16.68 10.38
C PHE A 198 -5.82 16.73 11.10
N ASN A 199 -6.12 17.86 11.75
CA ASN A 199 -7.43 18.15 12.30
C ASN A 199 -8.27 18.87 11.23
N PHE A 200 -9.12 18.11 10.55
CA PHE A 200 -10.05 18.57 9.53
C PHE A 200 -11.30 19.23 10.13
N GLU A 201 -11.85 20.22 9.44
CA GLU A 201 -13.11 20.86 9.84
C GLU A 201 -14.28 19.85 9.87
N GLU A 202 -15.19 20.01 10.83
CA GLU A 202 -16.39 19.18 10.94
C GLU A 202 -17.18 19.22 9.62
N ASN A 203 -17.52 18.04 9.08
CA ASN A 203 -18.18 17.82 7.79
C ASN A 203 -17.31 17.99 6.52
N SER A 204 -16.02 18.31 6.64
CA SER A 204 -15.13 18.38 5.47
C SER A 204 -14.67 17.00 4.97
N ILE A 205 -14.69 16.00 5.85
CA ILE A 205 -14.35 14.61 5.55
C ILE A 205 -15.51 13.96 4.80
N VAL A 206 -15.33 13.78 3.49
CA VAL A 206 -16.39 13.30 2.60
C VAL A 206 -15.98 12.09 1.79
N ARG A 207 -16.96 11.21 1.56
CA ARG A 207 -16.90 10.14 0.54
C ARG A 207 -17.39 10.69 -0.78
N LEU A 208 -16.74 10.32 -1.88
CA LEU A 208 -17.10 10.80 -3.20
C LEU A 208 -17.88 9.75 -3.98
N LYS A 209 -19.21 9.93 -4.01
CA LYS A 209 -20.11 9.08 -4.79
C LYS A 209 -20.33 9.66 -6.18
N ILE A 210 -20.25 8.81 -7.19
CA ILE A 210 -20.51 9.14 -8.59
C ILE A 210 -21.59 8.17 -9.09
N GLY A 211 -22.84 8.63 -9.07
CA GLY A 211 -23.99 7.75 -9.33
C GLY A 211 -24.11 6.65 -8.26
N PRO A 212 -24.22 5.36 -8.64
CA PRO A 212 -24.26 4.24 -7.70
C PRO A 212 -22.87 3.87 -7.13
N ASP A 213 -21.80 4.31 -7.78
CA ASP A 213 -20.44 3.92 -7.44
C ASP A 213 -19.74 4.95 -6.53
N GLU A 214 -18.64 4.53 -5.92
CA GLU A 214 -17.82 5.37 -5.05
C GLU A 214 -16.38 5.42 -5.57
N LEU A 215 -15.86 6.65 -5.73
CA LEU A 215 -14.48 6.90 -6.12
C LEU A 215 -13.60 6.77 -4.88
N THR A 216 -12.71 5.77 -4.90
CA THR A 216 -11.78 5.47 -3.80
C THR A 216 -10.34 5.52 -4.29
N SER A 217 -9.37 5.67 -3.37
CA SER A 217 -7.95 5.62 -3.71
C SER A 217 -7.58 4.30 -4.36
N ASN A 218 -8.14 3.18 -3.88
CA ASN A 218 -8.00 1.89 -4.53
C ASN A 218 -8.54 1.91 -5.96
N SER A 219 -9.75 2.45 -6.21
CA SER A 219 -10.27 2.52 -7.59
C SER A 219 -9.37 3.35 -8.52
N ILE A 220 -8.71 4.39 -8.01
CA ILE A 220 -7.73 5.21 -8.77
C ILE A 220 -6.49 4.40 -9.11
N MET A 221 -5.96 3.64 -8.16
CA MET A 221 -4.82 2.74 -8.36
C MET A 221 -5.12 1.69 -9.46
N GLU A 222 -6.25 0.99 -9.32
CA GLU A 222 -6.72 -0.02 -10.28
C GLU A 222 -6.96 0.52 -11.67
N CYS A 223 -7.54 1.73 -11.76
CA CYS A 223 -7.78 2.40 -13.03
C CYS A 223 -6.45 2.67 -13.74
N ALA A 224 -5.46 3.20 -13.03
CA ALA A 224 -4.15 3.46 -13.61
C ALA A 224 -3.40 2.17 -14.00
N ALA A 225 -3.53 1.09 -13.22
CA ALA A 225 -2.98 -0.22 -13.57
C ALA A 225 -3.62 -0.80 -14.85
N THR A 226 -4.95 -0.76 -14.94
CA THR A 226 -5.72 -1.21 -16.11
C THR A 226 -5.44 -0.36 -17.35
N ILE A 227 -5.29 0.95 -17.20
CA ILE A 227 -4.87 1.85 -18.29
C ILE A 227 -3.46 1.48 -18.77
N SER A 228 -2.54 1.15 -17.85
CA SER A 228 -1.18 0.73 -18.21
C SER A 228 -1.17 -0.57 -19.01
N GLU A 229 -2.05 -1.52 -18.69
CA GLU A 229 -2.26 -2.72 -19.51
C GLU A 229 -2.73 -2.36 -20.92
N LEU A 230 -3.75 -1.49 -21.03
CA LEU A 230 -4.29 -1.07 -22.32
C LEU A 230 -3.23 -0.36 -23.17
N GLN A 231 -2.45 0.55 -22.58
CA GLN A 231 -1.36 1.24 -23.27
C GLN A 231 -0.27 0.27 -23.74
N PHE A 232 0.03 -0.78 -22.96
CA PHE A 232 0.93 -1.84 -23.37
C PHE A 232 0.39 -2.65 -24.55
N LEU A 233 -0.89 -3.03 -24.52
CA LEU A 233 -1.55 -3.80 -25.57
C LEU A 233 -1.70 -3.01 -26.87
N ILE A 234 -1.98 -1.71 -26.78
CA ILE A 234 -2.09 -0.79 -27.93
C ILE A 234 -0.70 -0.48 -28.52
N GLY A 235 0.36 -0.56 -27.71
CA GLY A 235 1.73 -0.28 -28.11
C GLY A 235 2.25 -1.15 -29.27
N SER A 236 3.11 -0.56 -30.11
CA SER A 236 3.60 -1.12 -31.38
C SER A 236 4.42 -2.41 -31.27
N PHE A 237 4.84 -2.79 -30.06
CA PHE A 237 5.62 -4.02 -29.80
C PHE A 237 4.83 -5.31 -30.13
N PHE A 238 3.50 -5.27 -30.11
CA PHE A 238 2.65 -6.43 -30.39
C PHE A 238 2.05 -6.46 -31.79
N SER A 239 2.61 -5.68 -32.72
CA SER A 239 2.28 -5.76 -34.16
C SER A 239 2.54 -7.12 -34.81
N ILE A 240 3.15 -8.08 -34.08
CA ILE A 240 3.30 -9.49 -34.45
C ILE A 240 2.02 -10.30 -34.14
N LEU A 241 1.21 -9.89 -33.17
CA LEU A 241 -0.13 -10.43 -32.89
C LEU A 241 -1.15 -9.87 -33.89
N ARG A 242 -0.91 -10.04 -35.19
CA ARG A 242 -1.80 -9.62 -36.29
C ARG A 242 -3.04 -10.51 -36.47
N ASN A 243 -3.41 -11.28 -35.45
CA ASN A 243 -4.58 -12.15 -35.46
C ASN A 243 -5.76 -11.48 -34.74
N ASN A 244 -6.98 -12.01 -34.92
CA ASN A 244 -8.23 -11.49 -34.33
C ASN A 244 -8.21 -11.35 -32.79
N SER A 245 -7.26 -12.01 -32.10
CA SER A 245 -7.17 -12.05 -30.65
C SER A 245 -6.76 -10.73 -30.00
N LEU A 246 -5.88 -9.93 -30.62
CA LEU A 246 -5.43 -8.65 -30.01
C LEU A 246 -6.57 -7.62 -29.91
N PRO A 247 -7.38 -7.38 -30.96
CA PRO A 247 -8.59 -6.57 -30.84
C PRO A 247 -9.57 -7.05 -29.76
N GLU A 248 -9.74 -8.38 -29.62
CA GLU A 248 -10.61 -8.97 -28.59
C GLU A 248 -10.05 -8.73 -27.19
N MET A 249 -8.74 -8.92 -26.97
CA MET A 249 -8.09 -8.62 -25.69
C MET A 249 -8.20 -7.14 -25.31
N ILE A 250 -8.03 -6.22 -26.27
CA ILE A 250 -8.21 -4.78 -26.05
C ILE A 250 -9.66 -4.49 -25.67
N LYS A 251 -10.62 -5.08 -26.39
CA LYS A 251 -12.05 -4.94 -26.11
C LYS A 251 -12.38 -5.45 -24.70
N ASP A 252 -11.90 -6.62 -24.31
CA ASP A 252 -12.11 -7.18 -22.97
C ASP A 252 -11.58 -6.25 -21.87
N ARG A 253 -10.41 -5.65 -22.08
CA ARG A 253 -9.83 -4.70 -21.12
C ARG A 253 -10.57 -3.37 -21.07
N LEU A 254 -11.06 -2.88 -22.20
CA LEU A 254 -11.94 -1.71 -22.24
C LEU A 254 -13.27 -2.01 -21.55
N ASP A 255 -13.84 -3.20 -21.75
CA ASP A 255 -15.06 -3.63 -21.08
C ASP A 255 -14.85 -3.73 -19.55
N ILE A 256 -13.69 -4.21 -19.09
CA ILE A 256 -13.29 -4.17 -17.68
C ILE A 256 -13.22 -2.72 -17.17
N LEU A 257 -12.55 -1.83 -17.91
CA LEU A 257 -12.39 -0.42 -17.56
C LEU A 257 -13.72 0.35 -17.59
N GLN A 258 -14.74 -0.10 -18.33
CA GLN A 258 -16.02 0.60 -18.40
C GLN A 258 -17.07 0.03 -17.43
N ASN A 259 -17.04 -1.28 -17.17
CA ASN A 259 -18.14 -1.96 -16.49
C ASN A 259 -17.81 -2.47 -15.08
N LEU A 260 -16.54 -2.48 -14.67
CA LEU A 260 -16.15 -2.85 -13.31
C LEU A 260 -15.86 -1.62 -12.44
N THR A 261 -15.80 -1.83 -11.12
CA THR A 261 -15.51 -0.76 -10.15
C THR A 261 -14.14 -0.10 -10.34
N TYR A 262 -13.23 -0.75 -11.07
CA TYR A 262 -11.92 -0.21 -11.43
C TYR A 262 -12.02 0.88 -12.51
N GLY A 263 -13.14 0.89 -13.23
CA GLY A 263 -13.50 1.90 -14.22
C GLY A 263 -14.04 3.21 -13.68
N VAL A 264 -14.34 3.27 -12.38
CA VAL A 264 -15.01 4.43 -11.77
C VAL A 264 -14.25 5.74 -12.04
N PRO A 265 -12.91 5.85 -11.89
CA PRO A 265 -12.20 7.08 -12.20
C PRO A 265 -12.28 7.46 -13.68
N PHE A 266 -12.15 6.49 -14.59
CA PHE A 266 -12.25 6.70 -16.04
C PHE A 266 -13.64 7.19 -16.43
N ASN A 267 -14.69 6.50 -15.99
CA ASN A 267 -16.08 6.87 -16.23
C ASN A 267 -16.43 8.24 -15.61
N THR A 268 -15.90 8.52 -14.42
CA THR A 268 -16.03 9.83 -13.77
C THR A 268 -15.41 10.93 -14.61
N PHE A 269 -14.21 10.70 -15.15
CA PHE A 269 -13.56 11.65 -16.04
C PHE A 269 -14.37 11.90 -17.32
N LEU A 270 -14.88 10.85 -17.95
CA LEU A 270 -15.75 10.98 -19.14
C LEU A 270 -17.02 11.77 -18.83
N TYR A 271 -17.64 11.52 -17.67
CA TYR A 271 -18.79 12.29 -17.20
C TYR A 271 -18.44 13.77 -17.00
N ILE A 272 -17.28 14.06 -16.40
CA ILE A 272 -16.81 15.44 -16.21
C ILE A 272 -16.56 16.13 -17.56
N LEU A 273 -15.97 15.43 -18.54
CA LEU A 273 -15.79 15.95 -19.89
C LEU A 273 -17.13 16.25 -20.58
N GLY A 274 -18.15 15.43 -20.34
CA GLY A 274 -19.51 15.59 -20.87
C GLY A 274 -19.69 15.12 -22.31
N TYR A 275 -18.65 14.51 -22.90
CA TYR A 275 -18.69 13.81 -24.19
C TYR A 275 -17.55 12.79 -24.25
N PHE A 276 -17.65 11.82 -25.16
CA PHE A 276 -16.60 10.83 -25.41
C PHE A 276 -15.81 11.19 -26.68
N PRO A 277 -14.57 11.69 -26.57
CA PRO A 277 -13.70 11.85 -27.72
C PRO A 277 -13.44 10.52 -28.43
N ASN A 278 -13.33 10.54 -29.76
CA ASN A 278 -12.87 9.37 -30.54
C ASN A 278 -11.37 9.05 -30.34
N GLN A 279 -10.73 9.73 -29.38
CA GLN A 279 -9.30 9.77 -29.11
C GLN A 279 -9.00 8.97 -27.84
N ILE A 280 -9.15 7.64 -27.91
CA ILE A 280 -9.04 6.77 -26.74
C ILE A 280 -7.64 6.83 -26.10
N GLU A 281 -6.59 6.92 -26.90
CA GLU A 281 -5.22 6.94 -26.38
C GLU A 281 -4.91 8.24 -25.62
N GLU A 282 -5.36 9.39 -26.12
CA GLU A 282 -5.28 10.68 -25.42
C GLU A 282 -6.07 10.66 -24.10
N LEU A 283 -7.26 10.04 -24.11
CA LEU A 283 -8.08 9.87 -22.90
C LEU A 283 -7.36 9.02 -21.86
N LEU A 284 -6.84 7.85 -22.26
CA LEU A 284 -6.08 6.94 -21.39
C LEU A 284 -4.87 7.66 -20.77
N SER A 285 -4.07 8.33 -21.61
CA SER A 285 -2.89 9.07 -21.14
C SER A 285 -3.27 10.23 -20.22
N THR A 286 -4.36 10.95 -20.51
CA THR A 286 -4.84 12.04 -19.64
C THR A 286 -5.26 11.51 -18.27
N VAL A 287 -6.08 10.45 -18.24
CA VAL A 287 -6.56 9.87 -16.98
C VAL A 287 -5.40 9.30 -16.16
N ASN A 288 -4.42 8.66 -16.80
CA ASN A 288 -3.25 8.12 -16.07
C ASN A 288 -2.46 9.24 -15.37
N ILE A 289 -2.26 10.40 -16.03
CA ILE A 289 -1.62 11.56 -15.40
C ILE A 289 -2.48 12.15 -14.27
N LEU A 290 -3.81 12.19 -14.43
CA LEU A 290 -4.72 12.61 -13.36
C LEU A 290 -4.65 11.68 -12.14
N CYS A 291 -4.59 10.36 -12.34
CA CYS A 291 -4.35 9.40 -11.27
C CYS A 291 -3.02 9.67 -10.57
N PHE A 292 -1.96 9.97 -11.33
CA PHE A 292 -0.66 10.33 -10.75
C PHE A 292 -0.75 11.59 -9.87
N ILE A 293 -1.43 12.65 -10.30
CA ILE A 293 -1.64 13.88 -9.50
C ILE A 293 -2.41 13.58 -8.20
N ALA A 294 -3.44 12.73 -8.30
CA ALA A 294 -4.27 12.34 -7.17
C ALA A 294 -3.50 11.51 -6.13
N LEU A 295 -2.66 10.58 -6.58
CA LEU A 295 -1.86 9.68 -5.73
C LEU A 295 -0.59 10.34 -5.18
N ASN A 296 -0.28 11.58 -5.58
CA ASN A 296 0.87 12.34 -5.06
C ASN A 296 0.47 13.58 -4.24
N PRO A 297 -0.34 13.44 -3.17
CA PRO A 297 -0.63 14.54 -2.23
C PRO A 297 0.59 14.93 -1.37
N PRO A 298 0.58 16.11 -0.73
CA PRO A 298 1.57 16.50 0.26
C PRO A 298 1.34 15.73 1.59
N LEU A 299 1.69 14.46 1.62
CA LEU A 299 1.58 13.59 2.80
C LEU A 299 2.95 13.17 3.35
N PRO A 300 3.03 12.81 4.65
CA PRO A 300 4.22 12.21 5.22
C PRO A 300 4.59 10.91 4.48
N PRO A 301 5.89 10.60 4.36
CA PRO A 301 7.02 11.34 4.91
C PRO A 301 7.54 12.47 4.00
N TYR A 302 7.02 12.61 2.78
CA TYR A 302 7.53 13.58 1.80
C TYR A 302 7.29 15.03 2.17
N TYR A 303 6.11 15.29 2.74
CA TYR A 303 5.67 16.62 3.10
C TYR A 303 4.98 16.53 4.47
N ILE A 304 5.39 17.38 5.39
CA ILE A 304 5.18 17.14 6.82
C ILE A 304 4.23 18.18 7.40
N ASN A 305 4.46 19.46 7.11
CA ASN A 305 3.70 20.59 7.65
C ASN A 305 2.78 21.20 6.59
N PRO A 306 1.61 21.75 6.95
CA PRO A 306 0.79 22.56 6.04
C PRO A 306 1.56 23.81 5.56
N PRO A 307 1.10 24.47 4.49
CA PRO A 307 1.68 25.73 4.03
C PRO A 307 1.73 26.76 5.16
N ASN A 308 2.74 27.63 5.19
CA ASN A 308 2.90 28.65 6.25
C ASN A 308 1.68 29.57 6.44
N SER A 309 0.78 29.63 5.45
CA SER A 309 -0.47 30.38 5.50
C SER A 309 -1.63 29.62 6.18
N LYS A 310 -1.46 28.34 6.53
CA LYS A 310 -2.47 27.45 7.10
C LYS A 310 -1.93 26.73 8.34
N ASN A 311 -2.83 26.44 9.29
CA ASN A 311 -2.50 25.67 10.49
C ASN A 311 -2.81 24.17 10.37
N THR A 312 -3.63 23.78 9.39
CA THR A 312 -4.06 22.40 9.15
C THR A 312 -4.16 22.14 7.65
N TRP A 313 -4.06 20.86 7.28
CA TRP A 313 -4.38 20.38 5.94
C TRP A 313 -5.89 20.35 5.71
N GLU A 314 -6.31 20.71 4.50
CA GLU A 314 -7.70 20.48 4.10
C GLU A 314 -7.87 19.07 3.55
N TRP A 315 -9.02 18.43 3.82
CA TRP A 315 -9.27 17.04 3.40
C TRP A 315 -9.01 16.83 1.90
N HIS A 316 -9.43 17.77 1.06
CA HIS A 316 -9.27 17.65 -0.38
C HIS A 316 -7.82 17.82 -0.86
N GLU A 317 -6.94 18.41 -0.06
CA GLU A 317 -5.52 18.56 -0.39
C GLU A 317 -4.78 17.24 -0.24
N ILE A 318 -5.22 16.35 0.65
CA ILE A 318 -4.54 15.09 0.95
C ILE A 318 -5.29 13.83 0.48
N ASN A 319 -6.60 13.90 0.27
CA ASN A 319 -7.44 12.76 -0.12
C ASN A 319 -7.42 12.51 -1.64
N PRO A 320 -6.91 11.36 -2.13
CA PRO A 320 -6.76 11.11 -3.57
C PRO A 320 -8.05 11.24 -4.40
N PRO A 321 -9.22 10.70 -3.97
CA PRO A 321 -10.48 10.93 -4.66
C PRO A 321 -10.81 12.41 -4.88
N SER A 322 -10.65 13.25 -3.86
CA SER A 322 -10.92 14.69 -3.96
C SER A 322 -9.98 15.37 -4.94
N ARG A 323 -8.68 15.04 -4.84
CA ARG A 323 -7.66 15.55 -5.77
C ARG A 323 -7.95 15.15 -7.22
N PHE A 324 -8.35 13.90 -7.46
CA PHE A 324 -8.71 13.42 -8.80
C PHE A 324 -9.86 14.25 -9.40
N ILE A 325 -10.93 14.48 -8.64
CA ILE A 325 -12.08 15.29 -9.12
C ILE A 325 -11.67 16.72 -9.41
N LEU A 326 -10.89 17.35 -8.52
CA LEU A 326 -10.43 18.73 -8.70
C LEU A 326 -9.53 18.85 -9.94
N ALA A 327 -8.59 17.92 -10.11
CA ALA A 327 -7.73 17.86 -11.29
C ALA A 327 -8.51 17.57 -12.57
N ALA A 328 -9.45 16.61 -12.56
CA ALA A 328 -10.26 16.26 -13.73
C ALA A 328 -11.13 17.43 -14.24
N LYS A 329 -11.66 18.26 -13.33
CA LYS A 329 -12.49 19.42 -13.68
C LYS A 329 -11.74 20.48 -14.49
N THR A 330 -10.42 20.57 -14.37
CA THR A 330 -9.61 21.57 -15.08
C THR A 330 -9.34 21.18 -16.54
N ILE A 331 -9.55 19.91 -16.90
CA ILE A 331 -9.22 19.41 -18.24
C ILE A 331 -10.06 20.06 -19.34
N LYS A 332 -11.30 20.49 -19.05
CA LYS A 332 -12.10 21.28 -20.01
C LYS A 332 -11.42 22.58 -20.43
N LYS A 333 -10.60 23.17 -19.55
CA LYS A 333 -9.84 24.40 -19.80
C LYS A 333 -8.45 24.11 -20.38
N ILE A 334 -7.77 23.08 -19.86
CA ILE A 334 -6.38 22.77 -20.22
C ILE A 334 -6.28 21.97 -21.53
N GLY A 335 -7.28 21.15 -21.83
CA GLY A 335 -7.25 20.20 -22.94
C GLY A 335 -6.68 18.83 -22.54
N LEU A 336 -6.81 17.86 -23.45
CA LEU A 336 -6.26 16.51 -23.29
C LEU A 336 -4.75 16.50 -23.54
N VAL A 337 -4.06 15.55 -22.92
CA VAL A 337 -2.67 15.23 -23.27
C VAL A 337 -2.61 14.40 -24.55
N LYS A 338 -1.50 14.45 -25.28
CA LYS A 338 -1.26 13.58 -26.45
C LYS A 338 -1.25 12.10 -26.05
N ALA A 339 -1.50 11.22 -27.01
CA ALA A 339 -1.47 9.76 -26.82
C ALA A 339 -0.16 9.26 -26.19
N HIS A 340 0.99 9.77 -26.65
CA HIS A 340 2.31 9.41 -26.13
C HIS A 340 3.11 10.66 -25.77
N PRO A 341 2.82 11.28 -24.61
CA PRO A 341 3.52 12.49 -24.20
C PRO A 341 4.93 12.14 -23.75
N ASN A 342 5.90 12.99 -24.12
CA ASN A 342 7.25 12.86 -23.59
C ASN A 342 7.32 13.40 -22.14
N GLN A 343 8.45 13.17 -21.48
CA GLN A 343 8.71 13.60 -20.11
C GLN A 343 8.39 15.08 -19.84
N LYS A 344 8.81 15.97 -20.74
CA LYS A 344 8.65 17.41 -20.57
C LYS A 344 7.16 17.78 -20.66
N GLU A 345 6.46 17.20 -21.62
CA GLU A 345 5.01 17.39 -21.80
C GLU A 345 4.22 16.91 -20.57
N ILE A 346 4.60 15.76 -19.98
CA ILE A 346 3.98 15.25 -18.74
C ILE A 346 4.20 16.24 -17.59
N LYS A 347 5.44 16.69 -17.36
CA LYS A 347 5.75 17.63 -16.28
C LYS A 347 4.98 18.94 -16.44
N GLU A 348 5.01 19.53 -17.63
CA GLU A 348 4.27 20.76 -17.91
C GLU A 348 2.77 20.60 -17.71
N PHE A 349 2.20 19.46 -18.11
CA PHE A 349 0.79 19.17 -17.91
C PHE A 349 0.43 19.06 -16.43
N ILE A 350 1.23 18.33 -15.65
CA ILE A 350 1.00 18.21 -14.20
C ILE A 350 1.02 19.58 -13.52
N LEU A 351 2.00 20.42 -13.84
CA LEU A 351 2.11 21.76 -13.25
C LEU A 351 0.91 22.64 -13.62
N LYS A 352 0.48 22.63 -14.88
CA LYS A 352 -0.71 23.38 -15.33
C LYS A 352 -1.98 22.90 -14.63
N VAL A 353 -2.19 21.58 -14.54
CA VAL A 353 -3.36 21.00 -13.86
C VAL A 353 -3.33 21.34 -12.38
N SER A 354 -2.17 21.24 -11.72
CA SER A 354 -2.02 21.52 -10.29
C SER A 354 -2.28 23.00 -9.98
N ASP A 355 -1.74 23.92 -10.78
CA ASP A 355 -1.98 25.36 -10.66
C ASP A 355 -3.47 25.71 -10.83
N GLU A 356 -4.09 25.22 -11.92
CA GLU A 356 -5.50 25.50 -12.21
C GLU A 356 -6.44 24.88 -11.16
N SER A 357 -6.10 23.72 -10.62
CA SER A 357 -6.87 23.04 -9.57
C SER A 357 -6.53 23.53 -8.17
N LYS A 358 -5.54 24.41 -8.03
CA LYS A 358 -4.97 24.88 -6.75
C LYS A 358 -4.48 23.75 -5.85
N LEU A 359 -4.05 22.64 -6.43
CA LEU A 359 -3.50 21.50 -5.71
C LEU A 359 -2.00 21.70 -5.47
N ILE A 360 -1.57 21.50 -4.23
CA ILE A 360 -0.14 21.45 -3.91
C ILE A 360 0.48 20.23 -4.57
N THR A 361 1.64 20.45 -5.20
CA THR A 361 2.42 19.42 -5.89
C THR A 361 3.75 19.17 -5.20
N ILE A 362 4.10 17.89 -5.05
CA ILE A 362 5.40 17.45 -4.52
C ILE A 362 6.51 17.42 -5.61
N ILE A 363 6.20 17.90 -6.82
CA ILE A 363 7.16 17.86 -7.94
C ILE A 363 8.18 19.01 -7.83
N ASP A 364 7.78 20.16 -7.29
CA ASP A 364 8.58 21.39 -7.30
C ASP A 364 8.97 21.91 -5.90
N GLU A 365 8.44 21.33 -4.81
CA GLU A 365 8.78 21.72 -3.44
C GLU A 365 9.71 20.73 -2.73
N GLN A 366 10.38 21.22 -1.69
CA GLN A 366 11.46 20.59 -0.94
C GLN A 366 11.17 19.13 -0.56
N ASN A 367 11.52 18.19 -1.46
CA ASN A 367 11.86 16.83 -1.08
C ASN A 367 12.65 16.91 0.23
N LEU A 368 12.36 16.01 1.19
CA LEU A 368 13.32 15.75 2.27
C LEU A 368 14.71 15.79 1.64
N ASN A 369 15.59 16.66 2.15
CA ASN A 369 16.94 16.72 1.64
C ASN A 369 17.68 15.48 2.17
N LEU A 370 17.29 14.32 1.64
CA LEU A 370 17.85 12.99 1.93
C LEU A 370 19.32 12.92 1.52
N LYS A 371 19.86 14.00 0.91
CA LYS A 371 21.29 14.17 0.70
C LYS A 371 22.09 14.17 2.00
N GLN A 372 21.48 14.44 3.15
CA GLN A 372 22.15 14.29 4.45
C GLN A 372 22.20 12.84 4.96
N MET A 373 21.43 11.90 4.38
CA MET A 373 21.51 10.46 4.67
C MET A 373 22.48 9.72 3.73
N ILE A 374 23.34 10.43 2.99
CA ILE A 374 24.14 9.89 1.88
C ILE A 374 25.26 8.92 2.29
N ASP A 375 25.59 8.78 3.58
CA ASP A 375 26.77 7.98 3.93
C ASP A 375 26.57 6.46 3.92
N ILE A 376 25.35 5.97 3.65
CA ILE A 376 25.09 4.54 3.52
C ILE A 376 24.91 4.17 2.05
N ASP A 377 26.01 3.75 1.41
CA ASP A 377 25.94 3.06 0.14
C ASP A 377 25.50 1.60 0.37
N PHE A 378 24.19 1.37 0.27
CA PHE A 378 23.57 0.03 0.34
C PHE A 378 24.06 -0.92 -0.76
N ALA A 379 24.72 -0.42 -1.81
CA ALA A 379 25.31 -1.23 -2.87
C ALA A 379 26.79 -1.59 -2.60
N ASN A 380 27.43 -0.99 -1.59
CA ASN A 380 28.82 -1.26 -1.25
C ASN A 380 28.92 -2.48 -0.30
N PRO A 381 29.54 -3.60 -0.74
CA PRO A 381 29.68 -4.81 0.08
C PRO A 381 30.63 -4.63 1.28
N THR A 382 31.35 -3.51 1.35
CA THR A 382 32.23 -3.17 2.48
C THR A 382 31.54 -2.31 3.55
N THR A 383 30.32 -1.81 3.27
CA THR A 383 29.50 -1.11 4.26
C THR A 383 29.17 -2.08 5.40
N LYS A 384 29.72 -1.81 6.58
CA LYS A 384 29.41 -2.59 7.79
C LYS A 384 28.10 -2.09 8.38
N TYR A 385 27.05 -2.86 8.17
CA TYR A 385 25.75 -2.63 8.79
C TYR A 385 25.83 -3.05 10.27
N THR A 386 25.87 -2.09 11.18
CA THR A 386 25.65 -2.35 12.60
C THR A 386 24.14 -2.36 12.86
N GLU A 387 23.67 -3.25 13.73
CA GLU A 387 22.23 -3.40 14.06
C GLU A 387 21.55 -2.13 14.59
N ASN A 388 22.34 -1.12 14.97
CA ASN A 388 21.86 0.17 15.47
C ASN A 388 21.81 1.28 14.41
N ASN A 389 22.34 1.05 13.19
CA ASN A 389 22.42 2.06 12.11
C ASN A 389 21.58 1.67 10.87
N PHE A 390 20.71 0.67 11.01
CA PHE A 390 19.93 0.16 9.89
C PHE A 390 18.47 0.01 10.29
N LEU A 391 17.70 1.08 10.06
CA LEU A 391 16.26 1.08 10.24
C LEU A 391 15.58 0.82 8.89
N HIS A 392 14.45 0.12 8.91
CA HIS A 392 13.63 -0.12 7.71
C HIS A 392 13.33 1.17 6.92
N GLN A 393 13.26 2.27 7.63
CA GLN A 393 12.93 3.61 7.16
C GLN A 393 14.07 4.20 6.33
N ASP A 394 15.33 4.01 6.72
CA ASP A 394 16.52 4.37 5.95
C ASP A 394 16.46 3.78 4.53
N PHE A 395 16.02 2.53 4.43
CA PHE A 395 15.93 1.81 3.17
C PHE A 395 14.77 2.33 2.31
N LEU A 396 13.59 2.57 2.90
CA LEU A 396 12.49 3.24 2.19
C LEU A 396 12.94 4.61 1.67
N PHE A 397 13.56 5.44 2.50
CA PHE A 397 14.05 6.75 2.12
C PHE A 397 15.14 6.67 1.05
N TRP A 398 16.05 5.69 1.12
CA TRP A 398 17.04 5.49 0.08
C TRP A 398 16.43 5.03 -1.24
N VAL A 399 15.48 4.08 -1.22
CA VAL A 399 14.72 3.68 -2.41
C VAL A 399 13.99 4.87 -2.99
N GLN A 400 13.33 5.67 -2.15
CA GLN A 400 12.65 6.90 -2.55
C GLN A 400 13.59 7.96 -3.09
N ASN A 401 14.80 8.10 -2.54
CA ASN A 401 15.82 9.01 -3.06
C ASN A 401 16.31 8.53 -4.44
N LYS A 402 16.55 7.23 -4.60
CA LYS A 402 16.91 6.62 -5.89
C LYS A 402 15.78 6.79 -6.91
N PHE A 403 14.53 6.55 -6.52
CA PHE A 403 13.36 6.77 -7.37
C PHE A 403 13.09 8.25 -7.64
N SER A 404 13.31 9.15 -6.69
CA SER A 404 13.16 10.59 -6.89
C SER A 404 14.25 11.13 -7.80
N ALA A 405 15.50 10.69 -7.65
CA ALA A 405 16.58 11.02 -8.56
C ALA A 405 16.37 10.40 -9.96
N ALA A 406 15.72 9.24 -10.01
CA ALA A 406 15.29 8.58 -11.24
C ALA A 406 14.03 9.26 -11.85
N ARG A 407 13.12 9.83 -11.05
CA ARG A 407 11.88 10.49 -11.47
C ARG A 407 12.17 11.58 -12.47
N ASP A 408 13.18 12.40 -12.21
CA ASP A 408 13.61 13.49 -13.07
C ASP A 408 14.32 13.02 -14.37
N LYS A 409 14.69 11.74 -14.48
CA LYS A 409 15.29 11.13 -15.69
C LYS A 409 14.36 10.18 -16.44
N TYR A 410 13.34 9.64 -15.79
CA TYR A 410 12.51 8.54 -16.28
C TYR A 410 11.00 8.76 -16.03
N LEU A 411 10.57 10.03 -15.89
CA LEU A 411 9.17 10.45 -15.74
C LEU A 411 8.16 9.84 -16.76
N PRO A 412 8.54 9.44 -18.01
CA PRO A 412 7.60 8.74 -18.90
C PRO A 412 7.65 7.21 -18.76
N PHE A 413 8.43 6.66 -17.83
CA PHE A 413 8.59 5.23 -17.55
C PHE A 413 8.14 4.85 -16.14
N ILE A 414 7.02 5.42 -15.68
CA ILE A 414 6.34 5.00 -14.45
C ILE A 414 5.48 3.74 -14.75
N SER A 415 6.13 2.70 -15.27
CA SER A 415 5.61 1.33 -15.37
C SER A 415 6.79 0.38 -15.61
N ASN A 416 7.69 0.23 -14.64
CA ASN A 416 8.66 -0.86 -14.68
C ASN A 416 9.15 -1.29 -13.28
N THR A 417 8.78 -2.52 -12.95
CA THR A 417 9.42 -3.48 -12.03
C THR A 417 10.05 -2.99 -10.73
N GLY A 418 9.28 -3.14 -9.66
CA GLY A 418 9.79 -3.54 -8.35
C GLY A 418 8.60 -4.12 -7.60
N THR A 419 8.78 -5.13 -6.77
CA THR A 419 7.82 -5.60 -5.72
C THR A 419 8.58 -6.68 -5.00
N CYS A 420 9.22 -6.33 -3.89
CA CYS A 420 9.61 -7.27 -2.84
C CYS A 420 9.98 -6.57 -1.53
N PHE A 421 9.43 -5.38 -1.27
CA PHE A 421 9.72 -4.65 -0.04
C PHE A 421 8.80 -4.98 1.14
N THR A 422 7.96 -6.00 1.01
CA THR A 422 7.45 -6.72 2.19
C THR A 422 8.60 -7.31 3.02
N GLY A 423 9.75 -7.56 2.36
CA GLY A 423 11.08 -7.91 2.87
C GLY A 423 11.39 -7.37 4.26
N ASP A 424 11.71 -6.09 4.25
CA ASP A 424 12.35 -5.42 5.37
C ASP A 424 11.33 -4.82 6.35
N LEU A 425 10.10 -4.50 5.90
CA LEU A 425 8.98 -4.12 6.79
C LEU A 425 8.65 -5.26 7.76
N SER A 426 8.52 -6.48 7.21
CA SER A 426 8.28 -7.65 8.03
C SER A 426 9.45 -7.96 8.95
N ARG A 427 10.67 -7.51 8.64
CA ARG A 427 11.89 -7.93 9.35
C ARG A 427 11.97 -7.38 10.76
N ASP A 428 11.66 -6.10 10.92
CA ASP A 428 11.70 -5.46 12.23
C ASP A 428 10.47 -5.90 13.07
N SER A 429 9.29 -6.01 12.45
CA SER A 429 8.07 -6.55 13.07
C SER A 429 8.15 -8.05 13.41
N ALA A 430 8.85 -8.84 12.61
CA ALA A 430 8.88 -10.29 12.79
C ALA A 430 10.12 -10.80 13.51
N GLU A 431 11.18 -10.02 13.69
CA GLU A 431 12.15 -10.29 14.77
C GLU A 431 11.50 -10.14 16.15
N ILE A 432 10.50 -9.26 16.23
CA ILE A 432 9.70 -9.13 17.43
C ILE A 432 8.81 -10.35 17.67
N ILE A 433 8.36 -10.99 16.60
CA ILE A 433 7.53 -12.21 16.63
C ILE A 433 8.39 -13.48 16.74
N ILE A 434 9.42 -13.64 15.93
CA ILE A 434 10.21 -14.86 15.78
C ILE A 434 11.62 -14.55 16.30
N PRO A 435 12.03 -15.14 17.45
CA PRO A 435 13.40 -14.99 17.93
C PRO A 435 14.40 -15.39 16.83
N GLN A 436 15.44 -14.58 16.62
CA GLN A 436 16.46 -14.78 15.56
C GLN A 436 15.92 -14.66 14.13
N TYR A 437 14.77 -13.99 13.90
CA TYR A 437 14.22 -13.75 12.56
C TYR A 437 15.25 -13.17 11.59
N ARG A 438 16.15 -12.28 12.05
CA ARG A 438 17.22 -11.69 11.23
C ARG A 438 18.20 -12.71 10.61
N GLY A 439 18.29 -13.92 11.17
CA GLY A 439 19.17 -14.98 10.67
C GLY A 439 18.55 -15.86 9.58
N LEU A 440 17.28 -15.64 9.22
CA LEU A 440 16.56 -16.50 8.28
C LEU A 440 16.62 -15.90 6.86
N GLU A 441 16.96 -16.70 5.85
CA GLU A 441 17.21 -16.17 4.51
C GLU A 441 15.95 -15.53 3.87
N PHE A 442 14.77 -16.06 4.20
CA PHE A 442 13.47 -15.58 3.71
C PHE A 442 12.99 -14.25 4.32
N THR A 443 13.74 -13.70 5.27
CA THR A 443 13.38 -12.46 5.96
C THR A 443 14.09 -11.24 5.39
N ASN A 444 14.97 -11.46 4.42
CA ASN A 444 15.54 -10.41 3.59
C ASN A 444 14.57 -10.07 2.45
N SER A 445 14.60 -8.82 1.98
CA SER A 445 13.98 -8.48 0.70
C SER A 445 14.42 -9.48 -0.39
N PRO A 446 13.48 -10.18 -1.06
CA PRO A 446 13.82 -11.08 -2.16
C PRO A 446 14.46 -10.37 -3.36
N LEU A 447 14.34 -9.03 -3.43
CA LEU A 447 15.02 -8.17 -4.40
C LEU A 447 16.17 -7.38 -3.74
N ALA A 448 17.26 -7.18 -4.46
CA ALA A 448 18.40 -6.34 -4.08
C ALA A 448 18.75 -5.38 -5.21
N TRP A 449 19.39 -4.25 -4.87
CA TRP A 449 20.02 -3.44 -5.88
C TRP A 449 21.39 -4.02 -6.21
N SER A 450 21.68 -4.15 -7.50
CA SER A 450 22.99 -4.50 -8.00
C SER A 450 23.93 -3.30 -7.93
N ILE A 451 25.22 -3.61 -8.05
CA ILE A 451 26.33 -2.64 -8.13
C ILE A 451 26.14 -1.65 -9.31
N GLU A 452 25.33 -2.01 -10.32
CA GLU A 452 25.01 -1.15 -11.48
C GLU A 452 23.77 -0.26 -11.27
N ASN A 453 23.22 -0.17 -10.04
CA ASN A 453 21.93 0.46 -9.76
C ASN A 453 20.78 -0.16 -10.57
N LYS A 454 20.78 -1.48 -10.77
CA LYS A 454 19.65 -2.25 -11.32
C LYS A 454 19.03 -3.12 -10.23
N ILE A 455 17.74 -3.40 -10.32
CA ILE A 455 17.08 -4.32 -9.38
C ILE A 455 17.36 -5.78 -9.80
N THR A 456 17.79 -6.63 -8.88
CA THR A 456 18.07 -8.06 -9.06
C THR A 456 17.42 -8.89 -7.94
N PHE A 457 17.41 -10.22 -8.06
CA PHE A 457 16.88 -11.12 -7.02
C PHE A 457 18.00 -11.62 -6.11
N ARG A 458 17.79 -11.62 -4.79
CA ARG A 458 18.71 -12.23 -3.82
C ARG A 458 18.73 -13.75 -3.94
N ASN A 459 17.57 -14.37 -4.19
CA ASN A 459 17.45 -15.82 -4.23
C ASN A 459 16.42 -16.28 -5.27
N ASN A 460 16.86 -16.41 -6.53
CA ASN A 460 16.01 -16.73 -7.68
C ASN A 460 15.26 -18.07 -7.55
N SER A 461 15.84 -19.05 -6.85
CA SER A 461 15.29 -20.41 -6.77
C SER A 461 14.21 -20.61 -5.70
N ASP A 462 14.18 -19.79 -4.64
CA ASP A 462 13.26 -19.96 -3.50
C ASP A 462 12.39 -18.73 -3.20
N PHE A 463 12.38 -17.76 -4.13
CA PHE A 463 11.62 -16.52 -4.07
C PHE A 463 10.16 -16.68 -3.61
N GLY A 464 9.44 -17.63 -4.21
CA GLY A 464 8.01 -17.84 -3.94
C GLY A 464 7.74 -18.27 -2.50
N ASN A 465 8.54 -19.21 -1.98
CA ASN A 465 8.40 -19.67 -0.60
C ASN A 465 8.80 -18.57 0.40
N HIS A 466 9.84 -17.80 0.09
CA HIS A 466 10.28 -16.70 0.93
C HIS A 466 9.17 -15.64 1.08
N PHE A 467 8.62 -15.22 -0.06
CA PHE A 467 7.53 -14.24 -0.11
C PHE A 467 6.28 -14.72 0.64
N LEU A 468 5.88 -15.99 0.44
CA LEU A 468 4.70 -16.57 1.11
C LEU A 468 4.83 -16.60 2.64
N ARG A 469 6.01 -16.93 3.17
CA ARG A 469 6.25 -16.97 4.62
C ARG A 469 6.16 -15.58 5.24
N GLN A 470 6.69 -14.59 4.56
CA GLN A 470 6.66 -13.20 4.98
C GLN A 470 5.25 -12.63 5.06
N VAL A 471 4.44 -12.80 4.01
CA VAL A 471 3.03 -12.41 4.02
C VAL A 471 2.27 -13.16 5.13
N GLY A 472 2.62 -14.44 5.34
CA GLY A 472 2.17 -15.25 6.47
C GLY A 472 2.28 -14.57 7.83
N VAL A 473 3.45 -14.04 8.15
CA VAL A 473 3.71 -13.43 9.45
C VAL A 473 2.89 -12.14 9.64
N CYS A 474 2.88 -11.24 8.66
CA CYS A 474 2.10 -10.01 8.72
C CYS A 474 0.59 -10.28 8.84
N TYR A 475 0.07 -11.22 8.04
CA TYR A 475 -1.34 -11.62 8.08
C TYR A 475 -1.76 -12.15 9.47
N CYS A 476 -0.88 -12.95 10.10
CA CYS A 476 -1.19 -13.57 11.37
C CYS A 476 -1.07 -12.64 12.57
N LEU A 477 -0.34 -11.52 12.45
CA LEU A 477 -0.32 -10.47 13.46
C LEU A 477 -1.70 -9.79 13.58
N PHE A 478 -2.33 -9.48 12.46
CA PHE A 478 -3.66 -8.89 12.45
C PHE A 478 -4.71 -9.85 13.02
N ASP A 479 -4.65 -11.12 12.60
CA ASP A 479 -5.52 -12.15 13.16
C ASP A 479 -5.25 -12.41 14.65
N PHE A 480 -4.04 -12.19 15.16
CA PHE A 480 -3.76 -12.30 16.60
C PHE A 480 -4.62 -11.34 17.44
N ILE A 481 -4.83 -10.10 16.96
CA ILE A 481 -5.59 -9.06 17.68
C ILE A 481 -7.10 -9.31 17.64
N ALA A 482 -7.66 -9.56 16.45
CA ALA A 482 -9.11 -9.61 16.25
C ALA A 482 -9.68 -11.04 16.16
N GLY A 483 -8.84 -12.06 15.99
CA GLY A 483 -9.26 -13.43 15.71
C GLY A 483 -9.42 -14.33 16.92
N VAL A 484 -10.02 -15.49 16.68
CA VAL A 484 -10.25 -16.56 17.68
C VAL A 484 -9.64 -17.89 17.25
N GLY A 485 -9.20 -18.69 18.23
CA GLY A 485 -8.76 -20.06 18.01
C GLY A 485 -7.47 -20.16 17.20
N LYS A 486 -7.46 -21.04 16.19
CA LYS A 486 -6.33 -21.17 15.25
C LYS A 486 -6.24 -19.96 14.34
N TYR A 487 -5.01 -19.67 13.91
CA TYR A 487 -4.77 -18.63 12.91
C TYR A 487 -5.60 -18.92 11.67
N ASP A 488 -6.32 -17.89 11.23
CA ASP A 488 -6.98 -17.97 9.93
C ASP A 488 -5.88 -18.07 8.87
N LEU A 489 -5.90 -19.13 8.08
CA LEU A 489 -4.99 -19.28 6.94
C LEU A 489 -5.81 -19.63 5.69
N SER A 490 -7.13 -19.47 5.72
CA SER A 490 -8.05 -19.93 4.67
C SER A 490 -7.78 -19.30 3.31
N GLU A 491 -7.14 -18.14 3.30
CA GLU A 491 -6.78 -17.37 2.12
C GLU A 491 -5.50 -17.91 1.45
N PHE A 492 -4.62 -18.59 2.20
CA PHE A 492 -3.41 -19.22 1.66
C PHE A 492 -3.76 -20.41 0.75
N PRO A 493 -2.88 -20.77 -0.22
CA PRO A 493 -3.03 -21.98 -1.02
C PRO A 493 -3.41 -23.19 -0.15
N PRO A 494 -4.34 -24.06 -0.59
CA PRO A 494 -4.81 -25.22 0.19
C PRO A 494 -3.70 -26.06 0.82
N GLU A 495 -2.56 -26.15 0.15
CA GLU A 495 -1.36 -26.88 0.57
C GLU A 495 -0.72 -26.25 1.81
N LEU A 496 -0.73 -24.91 1.90
CA LEU A 496 -0.22 -24.14 3.03
C LEU A 496 -1.26 -23.98 4.13
N SER A 497 -2.51 -23.70 3.79
CA SER A 497 -3.58 -23.51 4.78
C SER A 497 -3.90 -24.78 5.56
N LYS A 498 -3.65 -25.96 4.96
CA LYS A 498 -3.75 -27.27 5.63
C LYS A 498 -2.41 -27.75 6.23
N SER A 499 -1.30 -27.03 5.99
CA SER A 499 0.02 -27.41 6.50
C SER A 499 0.12 -27.16 8.00
N LYS A 500 0.33 -28.25 8.77
CA LYS A 500 0.63 -28.15 10.20
C LYS A 500 1.93 -27.38 10.45
N ASN A 501 2.97 -27.64 9.65
CA ASN A 501 4.28 -27.02 9.81
C ASN A 501 4.21 -25.49 9.71
N PHE A 502 3.44 -24.96 8.75
CA PHE A 502 3.30 -23.52 8.59
C PHE A 502 2.48 -22.90 9.73
N SER A 503 1.37 -23.53 10.10
CA SER A 503 0.56 -23.09 11.25
C SER A 503 1.34 -23.12 12.58
N GLU A 504 2.17 -24.13 12.80
CA GLU A 504 3.02 -24.27 14.00
C GLU A 504 4.15 -23.25 14.00
N PHE A 505 4.81 -23.03 12.85
CA PHE A 505 5.82 -21.99 12.68
C PHE A 505 5.28 -20.61 13.10
N ILE A 506 4.12 -20.21 12.56
CA ILE A 506 3.49 -18.93 12.89
C ILE A 506 3.11 -18.87 14.37
N SER A 507 2.46 -19.92 14.89
CA SER A 507 1.96 -19.93 16.27
C SER A 507 3.09 -19.87 17.29
N ASN A 508 4.12 -20.70 17.09
CA ASN A 508 5.27 -20.75 17.99
C ASN A 508 6.10 -19.47 17.88
N GLY A 509 6.22 -18.89 16.68
CA GLY A 509 6.76 -17.55 16.48
C GLY A 509 6.08 -16.55 17.40
N ILE A 510 4.84 -16.17 17.10
CA ILE A 510 4.09 -15.14 17.84
C ILE A 510 4.13 -15.35 19.35
N ILE A 511 3.92 -16.57 19.82
CA ILE A 511 3.97 -16.89 21.26
C ILE A 511 5.36 -16.60 21.84
N ASN A 512 6.42 -17.11 21.21
CA ASN A 512 7.79 -16.92 21.69
C ASN A 512 8.19 -15.45 21.68
N GLY A 513 7.84 -14.70 20.62
CA GLY A 513 8.13 -13.26 20.52
C GLY A 513 7.47 -12.41 21.60
N ILE A 514 6.23 -12.74 21.99
CA ILE A 514 5.51 -12.05 23.08
C ILE A 514 6.16 -12.33 24.45
N TYR A 515 6.60 -13.58 24.67
CA TYR A 515 7.18 -14.02 25.95
C TYR A 515 8.68 -13.70 26.11
N MET A 516 9.34 -13.19 25.08
CA MET A 516 10.76 -12.81 25.19
C MET A 516 10.94 -11.57 26.08
N GLU A 517 11.27 -11.83 27.35
CA GLU A 517 12.07 -10.98 28.24
C GLU A 517 12.62 -11.83 29.39
N ASN A 518 13.89 -12.21 29.32
CA ASN A 518 14.74 -12.68 30.44
C ASN A 518 16.22 -12.91 30.05
N GLN A 519 16.71 -12.44 28.89
CA GLN A 519 18.10 -12.67 28.46
C GLN A 519 18.75 -11.44 27.78
N LYS A 520 18.49 -10.23 28.26
CA LYS A 520 19.40 -9.10 28.10
C LYS A 520 19.66 -8.46 29.44
#